data_AF-B2IYB0-F1
#
_entry.id   AF-B2IYB0-F1
#
_cell.length_a   1.000
_cell.length_b   1.000
_cell.length_c   1.000
_cell.angle_alpha   90.00
_cell.angle_beta   90.00
_cell.angle_gamma   90.00
#
_symmetry.space_group_name_H-M   'P 1'
#
loop_
_entity.id
_entity.type
_entity.pdbx_description
1 polymer ?
#
loop_
_entity_poly.entity_id
_entity_poly.type
_entity_poly.pdbx_seq_one_letter_code
_entity_poly.pdbx_strand_id
1 'polypeptide(L)'
;MKLTIRKQKDITRFIRKASFISIVIGIIFVLVASNEITHHQFARTSQPLNVCSTTISSPCIDTSKEITPKPFIPNPELNSKQRFLSAINQKLPTIPQSGTYEYTLLRAYGAVFVNQDIRIKLPPKDIFVNEQETQEFQANLTMGHVDGTNDCYLQKSAADALNKARVQQHIPLKSGYGSGDCTRTFNTNLRFWQKYANNQVLAKVQQGKETKILGLVAPPGTSQHLWGLAIDLRVGSKEQRKALNQNGWFQTVENDVPHWTYVGLTEDNLPLFGFNKQVVRGITYWITPL
;
A
#
# COMPACT_ATOMS: atom_id res chain seq x y z
N MET A 1 34.52 48.32 33.54
CA MET A 1 34.25 47.09 34.31
C MET A 1 34.71 45.89 33.47
N LYS A 2 35.93 45.38 33.69
CA LYS A 2 36.53 44.29 32.89
C LYS A 2 35.93 42.94 33.32
N LEU A 3 35.14 42.30 32.46
CA LEU A 3 34.80 40.89 32.68
C LEU A 3 36.09 40.08 32.59
N THR A 4 36.43 39.37 33.67
CA THR A 4 37.57 38.46 33.73
C THR A 4 37.49 37.40 32.63
N ILE A 5 38.59 37.18 31.91
CA ILE A 5 38.76 36.31 30.73
C ILE A 5 38.11 34.91 30.87
N ARG A 6 38.03 34.38 32.10
CA ARG A 6 37.38 33.10 32.43
C ARG A 6 35.86 33.12 32.17
N LYS A 7 35.15 34.19 32.58
CA LYS A 7 33.70 34.38 32.31
C LYS A 7 33.43 34.50 30.81
N GLN A 8 34.33 35.13 30.05
CA GLN A 8 34.16 35.33 28.61
C GLN A 8 34.29 34.03 27.83
N LYS A 9 35.17 33.11 28.26
CA LYS A 9 35.30 31.74 27.73
C LYS A 9 34.07 30.87 28.03
N ASP A 10 33.49 31.00 29.22
CA ASP A 10 32.29 30.23 29.59
C ASP A 10 31.03 30.73 28.85
N ILE A 11 30.89 32.04 28.65
CA ILE A 11 29.80 32.64 27.86
C ILE A 11 29.88 32.21 26.39
N THR A 12 31.06 32.23 25.77
CA THR A 12 31.23 31.78 24.37
C THR A 12 31.00 30.28 24.21
N ARG A 13 31.37 29.46 25.20
CA ARG A 13 31.07 28.02 25.22
C ARG A 13 29.57 27.75 25.38
N PHE A 14 28.87 28.54 26.20
CA PHE A 14 27.42 28.43 26.38
C PHE A 14 26.67 28.83 25.10
N ILE A 15 27.05 29.93 24.45
CA ILE A 15 26.47 30.38 23.17
C ILE A 15 26.65 29.31 22.09
N ARG A 16 27.85 28.71 21.96
CA ARG A 16 28.08 27.63 20.99
C ARG A 16 27.22 26.39 21.24
N LYS A 17 27.02 26.00 22.51
CA LYS A 17 26.14 24.87 22.87
C LYS A 17 24.67 25.19 22.58
N ALA A 18 24.21 26.40 22.91
CA ALA A 18 22.85 26.84 22.61
C ALA A 18 22.60 26.88 21.09
N SER A 19 23.53 27.43 20.31
CA SER A 19 23.43 27.42 18.84
C SER A 19 23.39 26.00 18.27
N PHE A 20 24.22 25.08 18.76
CA PHE A 20 24.20 23.69 18.32
C PHE A 20 22.86 23.00 18.64
N ILE A 21 22.35 23.17 19.87
CA ILE A 21 21.06 22.61 20.27
C ILE A 21 19.92 23.19 19.42
N SER A 22 19.90 24.50 19.18
CA SER A 22 18.89 25.12 18.33
C SER A 22 18.95 24.64 16.88
N ILE A 23 20.15 24.40 16.33
CA ILE A 23 20.30 23.82 14.99
C ILE A 23 19.75 22.39 14.94
N VAL A 24 20.08 21.55 15.92
CA VAL A 24 19.57 20.16 16.00
C VAL A 24 18.05 20.15 16.13
N ILE A 25 17.49 20.98 17.01
CA ILE A 25 16.05 21.13 17.17
C ILE A 25 15.41 21.62 15.86
N GLY A 26 15.99 22.61 15.19
CA GLY A 26 15.53 23.10 13.90
C GLY A 26 15.51 22.03 12.82
N ILE A 27 16.57 21.20 12.73
CA ILE A 27 16.65 20.08 11.79
C ILE A 27 15.56 19.04 12.08
N ILE A 28 15.31 18.73 13.36
CA ILE A 28 14.24 17.81 13.76
C ILE A 28 12.86 18.37 13.35
N PHE A 29 12.59 19.65 13.62
CA PHE A 29 11.31 20.27 13.23
C PHE A 29 11.12 20.30 11.71
N VAL A 30 12.16 20.62 10.95
CA VAL A 30 12.09 20.58 9.47
C VAL A 30 11.83 19.16 8.98
N LEU A 31 12.53 18.15 9.52
CA LEU A 31 12.32 16.75 9.14
C LEU A 31 10.91 16.25 9.48
N VAL A 32 10.38 16.60 10.65
CA VAL A 32 9.02 16.22 11.08
C VAL A 32 7.97 16.91 10.20
N ALA A 33 8.10 18.23 10.00
CA ALA A 33 7.17 19.00 9.19
C ALA A 33 7.17 18.57 7.71
N SER A 34 8.34 18.28 7.13
CA SER A 34 8.41 17.78 5.75
C SER A 34 7.71 16.44 5.59
N ASN A 35 7.77 15.57 6.59
CA ASN A 35 7.07 14.28 6.55
C ASN A 35 5.54 14.49 6.67
N GLU A 36 5.09 15.36 7.58
CA GLU A 36 3.67 15.69 7.80
C GLU A 36 3.02 16.39 6.58
N ILE A 37 3.77 17.26 5.87
CA ILE A 37 3.29 17.94 4.66
C ILE A 37 3.02 16.96 3.52
N THR A 38 3.85 15.93 3.34
CA THR A 38 3.63 14.91 2.30
C THR A 38 2.33 14.14 2.55
N HIS A 39 2.00 13.86 3.82
CA HIS A 39 0.77 13.17 4.21
C HIS A 39 -0.48 14.06 4.07
N HIS A 40 -0.40 15.35 4.43
CA HIS A 40 -1.51 16.28 4.23
C HIS A 40 -1.83 16.58 2.75
N GLN A 41 -0.86 16.44 1.83
CA GLN A 41 -1.14 16.52 0.39
C GLN A 41 -2.03 15.35 -0.07
N PHE A 42 -1.82 14.14 0.44
CA PHE A 42 -2.70 13.00 0.15
C PHE A 42 -4.13 13.19 0.70
N ALA A 43 -4.27 13.88 1.84
CA ALA A 43 -5.57 14.21 2.42
C ALA A 43 -6.32 15.30 1.62
N ARG A 44 -5.63 16.22 0.93
CA ARG A 44 -6.29 17.33 0.19
C ARG A 44 -6.96 16.91 -1.13
N THR A 45 -6.63 15.74 -1.68
CA THR A 45 -7.33 15.17 -2.86
C THR A 45 -8.59 14.39 -2.51
N SER A 46 -8.97 14.28 -1.23
CA SER A 46 -10.31 13.81 -0.87
C SER A 46 -11.34 14.90 -1.15
N GLN A 47 -11.73 15.04 -2.42
CA GLN A 47 -12.90 15.86 -2.74
C GLN A 47 -14.14 15.20 -2.13
N PRO A 48 -14.98 15.95 -1.40
CA PRO A 48 -16.33 15.49 -1.13
C PRO A 48 -17.05 15.37 -2.49
N LEU A 49 -17.67 14.23 -2.73
CA LEU A 49 -18.68 14.10 -3.79
C LEU A 49 -19.70 15.21 -3.55
N ASN A 50 -19.83 16.13 -4.51
CA ASN A 50 -20.93 17.08 -4.55
C ASN A 50 -22.24 16.29 -4.70
N VAL A 51 -22.82 15.90 -3.57
CA VAL A 51 -24.21 15.45 -3.50
C VAL A 51 -25.06 16.65 -3.89
N CYS A 52 -25.87 16.50 -4.93
CA CYS A 52 -26.77 17.52 -5.41
C CYS A 52 -27.57 18.15 -4.26
N SER A 53 -27.33 19.44 -4.00
CA SER A 53 -28.19 20.26 -3.16
C SER A 53 -29.52 20.46 -3.88
N THR A 54 -30.59 19.91 -3.30
CA THR A 54 -31.96 20.04 -3.77
C THR A 54 -32.52 21.42 -3.45
N THR A 55 -32.53 22.31 -4.44
CA THR A 55 -33.57 23.33 -4.53
C THR A 55 -33.85 23.69 -5.99
N ILE A 56 -35.14 23.58 -6.34
CA ILE A 56 -35.82 24.08 -7.54
C ILE A 56 -35.96 23.06 -8.70
N SER A 57 -37.21 22.98 -9.16
CA SER A 57 -37.81 21.98 -10.04
C SER A 57 -37.19 21.89 -11.43
N SER A 58 -36.61 20.74 -11.75
CA SER A 58 -36.66 20.12 -13.08
C SER A 58 -36.37 18.63 -12.92
N PRO A 59 -37.11 17.72 -13.57
CA PRO A 59 -36.82 16.30 -13.51
C PRO A 59 -35.51 16.04 -14.27
N CYS A 60 -34.47 15.66 -13.54
CA CYS A 60 -33.26 15.14 -14.15
C CYS A 60 -33.63 13.81 -14.84
N ILE A 61 -33.80 13.83 -16.16
CA ILE A 61 -33.82 12.60 -16.94
C ILE A 61 -32.39 12.09 -16.94
N ASP A 62 -32.12 11.14 -16.07
CA ASP A 62 -30.88 10.39 -16.03
C ASP A 62 -30.85 9.44 -17.24
N THR A 63 -30.26 9.91 -18.34
CA THR A 63 -30.01 9.09 -19.53
C THR A 63 -28.70 8.30 -19.41
N SER A 64 -28.07 8.23 -18.23
CA SER A 64 -27.03 7.24 -18.00
C SER A 64 -27.71 5.91 -17.70
N LYS A 65 -28.00 5.15 -18.77
CA LYS A 65 -28.05 3.69 -18.62
C LYS A 65 -26.71 3.30 -18.01
N GLU A 66 -26.75 3.02 -16.72
CA GLU A 66 -25.66 2.48 -15.93
C GLU A 66 -25.23 1.17 -16.62
N ILE A 67 -24.25 1.26 -17.51
CA ILE A 67 -23.56 0.08 -18.02
C ILE A 67 -22.71 -0.37 -16.85
N THR A 68 -23.32 -1.07 -15.89
CA THR A 68 -22.56 -1.79 -14.87
C THR A 68 -21.73 -2.80 -15.65
N PRO A 69 -20.39 -2.65 -15.75
CA PRO A 69 -19.60 -3.57 -16.53
C PRO A 69 -19.74 -4.95 -15.88
N LYS A 70 -20.13 -5.94 -16.67
CA LYS A 70 -20.27 -7.31 -16.19
C LYS A 70 -18.93 -7.75 -15.57
N PRO A 71 -18.91 -8.28 -14.33
CA PRO A 71 -17.68 -8.76 -13.72
C PRO A 71 -16.99 -9.77 -14.63
N PHE A 72 -15.68 -9.61 -14.86
CA PHE A 72 -14.92 -10.60 -15.61
C PHE A 72 -14.86 -11.91 -14.81
N ILE A 73 -15.13 -13.01 -15.49
CA ILE A 73 -15.01 -14.36 -14.93
C ILE A 73 -14.06 -15.13 -15.86
N PRO A 74 -12.90 -15.60 -15.36
CA PRO A 74 -12.00 -16.42 -16.15
C PRO A 74 -12.68 -17.69 -16.66
N ASN A 75 -12.28 -18.18 -17.84
CA ASN A 75 -12.80 -19.43 -18.38
C ASN A 75 -12.45 -20.61 -17.44
N PRO A 76 -13.43 -21.36 -16.92
CA PRO A 76 -13.20 -22.44 -15.97
C PRO A 76 -12.37 -23.61 -16.55
N GLU A 77 -12.37 -23.81 -17.87
CA GLU A 77 -11.61 -24.86 -18.55
C GLU A 77 -10.10 -24.60 -18.57
N LEU A 78 -9.68 -23.35 -18.33
CA LEU A 78 -8.26 -22.98 -18.26
C LEU A 78 -7.65 -23.45 -16.94
N ASN A 79 -6.35 -23.79 -16.93
CA ASN A 79 -5.65 -24.09 -15.68
C ASN A 79 -5.46 -22.82 -14.82
N SER A 80 -5.09 -22.98 -13.54
CA SER A 80 -4.96 -21.86 -12.60
C SER A 80 -4.07 -20.72 -13.12
N LYS A 81 -2.91 -21.05 -13.71
CA LYS A 81 -1.99 -20.04 -14.28
C LYS A 81 -2.64 -19.27 -15.43
N GLN A 82 -3.29 -19.97 -16.35
CA GLN A 82 -3.99 -19.36 -17.48
C GLN A 82 -5.18 -18.49 -17.02
N ARG A 83 -5.93 -18.92 -16.00
CA ARG A 83 -7.02 -18.11 -15.42
C ARG A 83 -6.48 -16.81 -14.83
N PHE A 84 -5.43 -16.88 -14.03
CA PHE A 84 -4.79 -15.69 -13.46
C PHE A 84 -4.25 -14.75 -14.54
N LEU A 85 -3.48 -15.28 -15.49
CA LEU A 85 -2.93 -14.49 -16.60
C LEU A 85 -4.02 -13.82 -17.43
N SER A 86 -5.12 -14.52 -17.73
CA SER A 86 -6.24 -13.93 -18.48
C SER A 86 -6.95 -12.80 -17.71
N ALA A 87 -7.03 -12.91 -16.38
CA ALA A 87 -7.61 -11.87 -15.54
C ALA A 87 -6.75 -10.60 -15.50
N ILE A 88 -5.43 -10.75 -15.36
CA ILE A 88 -4.53 -9.60 -15.25
C ILE A 88 -4.22 -8.95 -16.60
N ASN A 89 -4.31 -9.71 -17.72
CA ASN A 89 -4.05 -9.18 -19.07
C ASN A 89 -5.01 -8.06 -19.49
N GLN A 90 -6.15 -7.91 -18.81
CA GLN A 90 -7.05 -6.76 -19.02
C GLN A 90 -6.57 -5.47 -18.34
N LYS A 91 -5.60 -5.57 -17.42
CA LYS A 91 -5.18 -4.49 -16.52
C LYS A 91 -3.71 -4.14 -16.69
N LEU A 92 -2.87 -5.14 -17.00
CA LEU A 92 -1.46 -4.98 -17.30
C LEU A 92 -1.25 -5.01 -18.82
N PRO A 93 -0.73 -3.94 -19.44
CA PRO A 93 -0.50 -3.87 -20.89
C PRO A 93 0.44 -4.95 -21.41
N THR A 94 1.44 -5.32 -20.61
CA THR A 94 2.45 -6.32 -20.95
C THR A 94 2.64 -7.24 -19.77
N ILE A 95 2.42 -8.54 -19.97
CA ILE A 95 2.75 -9.56 -18.99
C ILE A 95 4.26 -9.86 -19.07
N PRO A 96 5.01 -9.70 -17.96
CA PRO A 96 6.41 -10.08 -17.89
C PRO A 96 6.68 -11.54 -18.29
N GLN A 97 7.84 -11.78 -18.90
CA GLN A 97 8.26 -13.13 -19.27
C GLN A 97 8.77 -13.91 -18.06
N SER A 98 8.52 -15.22 -18.05
CA SER A 98 9.04 -16.09 -16.99
C SER A 98 10.57 -15.99 -16.89
N GLY A 99 11.08 -15.90 -15.66
CA GLY A 99 12.51 -15.77 -15.39
C GLY A 99 13.04 -14.33 -15.36
N THR A 100 12.21 -13.32 -15.67
CA THR A 100 12.60 -11.91 -15.47
C THR A 100 12.38 -11.46 -14.02
N TYR A 101 12.97 -10.31 -13.69
CA TYR A 101 12.76 -9.66 -12.40
C TYR A 101 11.29 -9.24 -12.22
N GLU A 102 10.69 -8.66 -13.25
CA GLU A 102 9.28 -8.23 -13.26
C GLU A 102 8.35 -9.43 -13.05
N TYR A 103 8.62 -10.59 -13.66
CA TYR A 103 7.83 -11.80 -13.39
C TYR A 103 7.98 -12.27 -11.94
N THR A 104 9.19 -12.15 -11.38
CA THR A 104 9.43 -12.47 -9.96
C THR A 104 8.62 -11.56 -9.04
N LEU A 105 8.52 -10.27 -9.37
CA LEU A 105 7.70 -9.30 -8.64
C LEU A 105 6.21 -9.54 -8.83
N LEU A 106 5.76 -9.81 -10.07
CA LEU A 106 4.37 -10.12 -10.38
C LEU A 106 3.91 -11.38 -9.63
N ARG A 107 4.76 -12.40 -9.51
CA ARG A 107 4.48 -13.58 -8.69
C ARG A 107 4.29 -13.22 -7.21
N ALA A 108 5.14 -12.36 -6.65
CA ALA A 108 5.13 -12.00 -5.24
C ALA A 108 4.01 -11.01 -4.87
N TYR A 109 3.75 -10.02 -5.72
CA TYR A 109 2.92 -8.85 -5.42
C TYR A 109 1.76 -8.64 -6.41
N GLY A 110 1.66 -9.45 -7.46
CA GLY A 110 0.69 -9.27 -8.54
C GLY A 110 -0.76 -9.60 -8.18
N ALA A 111 -1.04 -10.06 -6.96
CA ALA A 111 -2.39 -10.39 -6.53
C ALA A 111 -3.39 -9.23 -6.68
N VAL A 112 -2.93 -7.98 -6.61
CA VAL A 112 -3.79 -6.79 -6.79
C VAL A 112 -4.40 -6.71 -8.19
N PHE A 113 -3.76 -7.26 -9.22
CA PHE A 113 -4.16 -7.02 -10.61
C PHE A 113 -5.43 -7.76 -11.04
N VAL A 114 -5.93 -8.68 -10.22
CA VAL A 114 -7.23 -9.34 -10.46
C VAL A 114 -8.40 -8.50 -9.99
N ASN A 115 -8.16 -7.40 -9.26
CA ASN A 115 -9.21 -6.57 -8.68
C ASN A 115 -10.14 -6.03 -9.78
N GLN A 116 -11.43 -6.30 -9.61
CA GLN A 116 -12.47 -5.97 -10.59
C GLN A 116 -13.19 -4.65 -10.29
N ASP A 117 -12.92 -4.02 -9.13
CA ASP A 117 -13.55 -2.75 -8.77
C ASP A 117 -13.04 -1.63 -9.68
N ILE A 118 -13.94 -1.10 -10.52
CA ILE A 118 -13.63 -0.03 -11.48
C ILE A 118 -13.14 1.27 -10.84
N ARG A 119 -13.40 1.45 -9.54
CA ARG A 119 -12.93 2.62 -8.77
C ARG A 119 -11.47 2.46 -8.33
N ILE A 120 -10.93 1.24 -8.35
CA ILE A 120 -9.52 0.99 -8.08
C ILE A 120 -8.69 1.31 -9.32
N LYS A 121 -7.68 2.17 -9.14
CA LYS A 121 -6.66 2.43 -10.15
C LYS A 121 -5.47 1.53 -9.87
N LEU A 122 -5.25 0.55 -10.75
CA LEU A 122 -4.09 -0.33 -10.70
C LEU A 122 -2.87 0.37 -11.32
N PRO A 123 -1.66 0.09 -10.84
CA PRO A 123 -0.45 0.64 -11.46
C PRO A 123 -0.29 0.08 -12.89
N PRO A 124 0.20 0.87 -13.86
CA PRO A 124 0.38 0.39 -15.23
C PRO A 124 1.57 -0.58 -15.39
N LYS A 125 2.39 -0.73 -14.35
CA LYS A 125 3.60 -1.57 -14.31
C LYS A 125 3.95 -1.97 -12.88
N ASP A 126 4.79 -2.99 -12.73
CA ASP A 126 5.18 -3.54 -11.43
C ASP A 126 6.23 -2.69 -10.67
N ILE A 127 6.92 -1.78 -11.35
CA ILE A 127 8.07 -1.04 -10.80
C ILE A 127 7.93 0.45 -11.08
N PHE A 128 7.80 1.25 -10.02
CA PHE A 128 8.07 2.68 -10.07
C PHE A 128 9.55 2.96 -9.87
N VAL A 129 10.14 3.84 -10.68
CA VAL A 129 11.59 4.06 -10.68
C VAL A 129 12.06 5.00 -9.58
N ASN A 130 11.20 5.88 -9.08
CA ASN A 130 11.54 6.89 -8.09
C ASN A 130 10.31 7.45 -7.35
N GLU A 131 10.57 8.41 -6.46
CA GLU A 131 9.56 9.15 -5.69
C GLU A 131 8.61 9.95 -6.58
N GLN A 132 9.13 10.65 -7.60
CA GLN A 132 8.31 11.47 -8.50
C GLN A 132 7.25 10.62 -9.20
N GLU A 133 7.65 9.50 -9.80
CA GLU A 133 6.71 8.60 -10.49
C GLU A 133 5.67 8.02 -9.52
N THR A 134 6.09 7.66 -8.31
CA THR A 134 5.17 7.16 -7.28
C THR A 134 4.14 8.23 -6.89
N GLN A 135 4.58 9.48 -6.73
CA GLN A 135 3.70 10.61 -6.42
C GLN A 135 2.75 10.93 -7.57
N GLU A 136 3.21 10.89 -8.83
CA GLU A 136 2.37 11.08 -10.01
C GLU A 136 1.26 10.02 -10.10
N PHE A 137 1.59 8.75 -9.81
CA PHE A 137 0.58 7.70 -9.71
C PHE A 137 -0.39 7.95 -8.56
N GLN A 138 0.12 8.23 -7.35
CA GLN A 138 -0.70 8.38 -6.15
C GLN A 138 -1.59 9.64 -6.19
N ALA A 139 -1.16 10.71 -6.86
CA ALA A 139 -1.95 11.92 -7.07
C ALA A 139 -3.24 11.67 -7.85
N ASN A 140 -3.28 10.61 -8.66
CA ASN A 140 -4.45 10.21 -9.42
C ASN A 140 -5.42 9.31 -8.64
N LEU A 141 -5.06 8.86 -7.43
CA LEU A 141 -5.88 7.92 -6.66
C LEU A 141 -7.02 8.64 -5.93
N THR A 142 -8.20 8.02 -5.91
CA THR A 142 -9.25 8.41 -4.98
C THR A 142 -8.96 7.74 -3.65
N MET A 143 -8.50 8.51 -2.66
CA MET A 143 -8.10 8.00 -1.36
C MET A 143 -9.26 8.01 -0.37
N GLY A 144 -9.28 7.02 0.52
CA GLY A 144 -10.17 6.95 1.69
C GLY A 144 -9.34 6.84 2.97
N HIS A 145 -9.82 7.51 4.01
CA HIS A 145 -9.25 7.42 5.35
C HIS A 145 -9.72 6.14 6.05
N VAL A 146 -8.81 5.50 6.80
CA VAL A 146 -9.14 4.34 7.63
C VAL A 146 -9.59 4.81 9.02
N ASP A 147 -10.80 4.43 9.41
CA ASP A 147 -11.46 4.94 10.62
C ASP A 147 -10.68 4.61 11.91
N GLY A 148 -10.63 5.57 12.82
CA GLY A 148 -9.92 5.43 14.10
C GLY A 148 -8.40 5.35 13.93
N THR A 149 -7.86 6.02 12.90
CA THR A 149 -6.43 6.23 12.70
C THR A 149 -6.17 7.73 12.51
N ASN A 150 -4.91 8.15 12.65
CA ASN A 150 -4.55 9.56 12.46
C ASN A 150 -4.17 9.85 11.00
N ASP A 151 -3.40 8.94 10.39
CA ASP A 151 -2.78 9.14 9.08
C ASP A 151 -2.60 7.79 8.37
N CYS A 152 -3.72 7.14 8.08
CA CYS A 152 -3.76 5.93 7.28
C CYS A 152 -4.77 6.11 6.15
N TYR A 153 -4.23 6.15 4.93
CA TYR A 153 -5.00 6.28 3.71
C TYR A 153 -4.74 5.10 2.80
N LEU A 154 -5.79 4.65 2.12
CA LEU A 154 -5.77 3.60 1.09
C LEU A 154 -6.61 4.10 -0.09
N GLN A 155 -6.61 3.39 -1.22
CA GLN A 155 -7.62 3.65 -2.23
C GLN A 155 -9.02 3.48 -1.62
N LYS A 156 -9.98 4.33 -2.00
CA LYS A 156 -11.26 4.49 -1.31
C LYS A 156 -11.99 3.16 -1.11
N SER A 157 -12.07 2.31 -2.13
CA SER A 157 -12.72 0.99 -2.00
C SER A 157 -12.01 0.07 -0.99
N ALA A 158 -10.68 0.11 -0.94
CA ALA A 158 -9.90 -0.65 0.04
C ALA A 158 -10.12 -0.10 1.46
N ALA A 159 -10.07 1.22 1.64
CA ALA A 159 -10.37 1.87 2.92
C ALA A 159 -11.76 1.51 3.43
N ASP A 160 -12.78 1.62 2.57
CA ASP A 160 -14.17 1.30 2.92
C ASP A 160 -14.34 -0.16 3.31
N ALA A 161 -13.69 -1.07 2.58
CA ALA A 161 -13.70 -2.50 2.90
C ALA A 161 -13.04 -2.79 4.26
N LEU A 162 -11.92 -2.13 4.56
CA LEU A 162 -11.26 -2.27 5.86
C LEU A 162 -12.12 -1.68 6.99
N ASN A 163 -12.74 -0.52 6.78
CA ASN A 163 -13.61 0.11 7.78
C ASN A 163 -14.81 -0.81 8.10
N LYS A 164 -15.39 -1.47 7.08
CA LYS A 164 -16.41 -2.51 7.29
C LYS A 164 -15.90 -3.67 8.14
N ALA A 165 -14.69 -4.18 7.87
CA ALA A 165 -14.08 -5.23 8.69
C ALA A 165 -13.82 -4.78 10.14
N ARG A 166 -13.45 -3.50 10.34
CA ARG A 166 -13.20 -2.90 11.67
C ARG A 166 -14.47 -2.67 12.49
N VAL A 167 -15.63 -2.54 11.85
CA VAL A 167 -16.93 -2.57 12.54
C VAL A 167 -17.23 -3.98 13.06
N GLN A 168 -16.82 -5.02 12.33
CA GLN A 168 -17.06 -6.41 12.71
C GLN A 168 -16.14 -6.88 13.83
N GLN A 169 -14.88 -6.41 13.85
CA GLN A 169 -13.83 -6.86 14.78
C GLN A 169 -12.86 -5.73 15.11
N HIS A 170 -12.21 -5.79 16.28
CA HIS A 170 -11.13 -4.87 16.60
C HIS A 170 -9.86 -5.24 15.82
N ILE A 171 -9.51 -4.43 14.81
CA ILE A 171 -8.39 -4.68 13.90
C ILE A 171 -7.40 -3.50 13.98
N PRO A 172 -6.40 -3.58 14.86
CA PRO A 172 -5.41 -2.51 15.03
C PRO A 172 -4.33 -2.57 13.95
N LEU A 173 -3.85 -1.38 13.56
CA LEU A 173 -2.67 -1.22 12.73
C LEU A 173 -1.43 -1.82 13.42
N LYS A 174 -0.49 -2.36 12.65
CA LYS A 174 0.74 -2.97 13.17
C LYS A 174 1.53 -2.01 14.06
N SER A 175 1.84 -0.81 13.57
CA SER A 175 2.56 0.22 14.32
C SER A 175 1.68 0.98 15.31
N GLY A 176 0.37 1.07 15.04
CA GLY A 176 -0.59 1.88 15.78
C GLY A 176 -0.74 3.33 15.29
N TYR A 177 0.11 3.81 14.39
CA TYR A 177 0.15 5.23 13.99
C TYR A 177 -0.09 5.52 12.49
N GLY A 178 -0.20 4.50 11.62
CA GLY A 178 -0.65 4.65 10.21
C GLY A 178 0.44 4.93 9.18
N SER A 179 1.39 5.81 9.47
CA SER A 179 2.34 6.36 8.46
C SER A 179 3.23 5.34 7.75
N GLY A 180 3.47 4.17 8.35
CA GLY A 180 4.22 3.07 7.72
C GLY A 180 3.36 1.87 7.32
N ASP A 181 2.11 1.82 7.81
CA ASP A 181 1.28 0.62 7.71
C ASP A 181 0.36 0.64 6.48
N CYS A 182 0.09 1.81 5.91
CA CYS A 182 -0.91 2.00 4.85
C CYS A 182 -0.23 2.43 3.54
N THR A 183 -0.83 3.35 2.77
CA THR A 183 -0.18 3.89 1.58
C THR A 183 1.14 4.57 1.96
N ARG A 184 2.22 4.26 1.26
CA ARG A 184 3.56 4.81 1.57
C ARG A 184 4.23 5.39 0.34
N THR A 185 5.22 6.24 0.58
CA THR A 185 6.06 6.84 -0.46
C THR A 185 7.15 5.88 -0.94
N PHE A 186 7.75 6.18 -2.10
CA PHE A 186 8.90 5.43 -2.61
C PHE A 186 10.06 5.48 -1.61
N ASN A 187 10.34 6.66 -1.06
CA ASN A 187 11.41 6.88 -0.08
C ASN A 187 11.19 6.05 1.19
N THR A 188 9.94 5.91 1.65
CA THR A 188 9.62 5.02 2.78
C THR A 188 9.87 3.56 2.42
N ASN A 189 9.46 3.13 1.23
CA ASN A 189 9.75 1.78 0.75
C ASN A 189 11.27 1.52 0.64
N LEU A 190 12.04 2.47 0.11
CA LEU A 190 13.49 2.40 0.00
C LEU A 190 14.15 2.29 1.38
N ARG A 191 13.72 3.10 2.35
CA ARG A 191 14.21 3.04 3.74
C ARG A 191 13.93 1.68 4.37
N PHE A 192 12.76 1.10 4.14
CA PHE A 192 12.45 -0.25 4.62
C PHE A 192 13.30 -1.31 3.94
N TRP A 193 13.52 -1.20 2.62
CA TRP A 193 14.43 -2.09 1.90
C TRP A 193 15.83 -2.04 2.52
N GLN A 194 16.39 -0.85 2.73
CA GLN A 194 17.72 -0.64 3.32
C GLN A 194 17.83 -1.14 4.77
N LYS A 195 16.71 -1.27 5.49
CA LYS A 195 16.70 -1.83 6.85
C LYS A 195 16.94 -3.35 6.87
N TYR A 196 16.48 -4.08 5.85
CA TYR A 196 16.51 -5.55 5.82
C TYR A 196 17.40 -6.13 4.72
N ALA A 197 17.77 -5.33 3.73
CA ALA A 197 18.47 -5.74 2.53
C ALA A 197 19.41 -4.64 2.03
N ASN A 198 20.11 -4.91 0.93
CA ASN A 198 21.07 -3.99 0.31
C ASN A 198 21.13 -4.22 -1.21
N ASN A 199 22.02 -3.50 -1.90
CA ASN A 199 22.15 -3.58 -3.35
C ASN A 199 22.61 -4.96 -3.85
N GLN A 200 23.39 -5.70 -3.07
CA GLN A 200 23.81 -7.05 -3.45
C GLN A 200 22.63 -8.03 -3.40
N VAL A 201 21.79 -7.91 -2.38
CA VAL A 201 20.54 -8.68 -2.29
C VAL A 201 19.61 -8.30 -3.45
N LEU A 202 19.49 -7.01 -3.77
CA LEU A 202 18.68 -6.54 -4.90
C LEU A 202 19.15 -7.16 -6.23
N ALA A 203 20.46 -7.16 -6.49
CA ALA A 203 21.03 -7.78 -7.69
C ALA A 203 20.71 -9.29 -7.77
N LYS A 204 20.73 -10.00 -6.64
CA LYS A 204 20.36 -11.42 -6.60
C LYS A 204 18.86 -11.64 -6.79
N VAL A 205 18.00 -10.76 -6.27
CA VAL A 205 16.55 -10.79 -6.52
C VAL A 205 16.26 -10.54 -8.00
N GLN A 206 16.95 -9.58 -8.63
CA GLN A 206 16.84 -9.31 -10.07
C GLN A 206 17.24 -10.51 -10.93
N GLN A 207 18.15 -11.35 -10.43
CA GLN A 207 18.54 -12.63 -11.04
C GLN A 207 17.63 -13.81 -10.65
N GLY A 208 16.58 -13.59 -9.84
CA GLY A 208 15.68 -14.63 -9.36
C GLY A 208 16.25 -15.58 -8.29
N LYS A 209 17.41 -15.25 -7.68
CA LYS A 209 18.17 -16.17 -6.80
C LYS A 209 17.87 -16.03 -5.30
N GLU A 210 17.43 -14.87 -4.83
CA GLU A 210 17.21 -14.60 -3.39
C GLU A 210 15.79 -14.12 -3.09
N THR A 211 14.77 -14.81 -3.61
CA THR A 211 13.38 -14.32 -3.58
C THR A 211 12.70 -14.43 -2.21
N LYS A 212 13.29 -15.12 -1.23
CA LYS A 212 12.72 -15.21 0.12
C LYS A 212 12.64 -13.85 0.83
N ILE A 213 13.54 -12.92 0.50
CA ILE A 213 13.50 -11.56 1.05
C ILE A 213 12.20 -10.82 0.70
N LEU A 214 11.54 -11.21 -0.39
CA LEU A 214 10.27 -10.61 -0.83
C LEU A 214 9.11 -10.89 0.15
N GLY A 215 9.21 -11.93 0.97
CA GLY A 215 8.27 -12.19 2.07
C GLY A 215 8.56 -11.36 3.33
N LEU A 216 9.57 -10.50 3.31
CA LEU A 216 9.96 -9.63 4.43
C LEU A 216 9.95 -8.15 4.04
N VAL A 217 10.43 -7.83 2.84
CA VAL A 217 10.44 -6.46 2.33
C VAL A 217 10.42 -6.43 0.80
N ALA A 218 9.58 -5.57 0.26
CA ALA A 218 9.54 -5.29 -1.17
C ALA A 218 10.72 -4.40 -1.61
N PRO A 219 11.40 -4.74 -2.73
CA PRO A 219 12.34 -3.85 -3.39
C PRO A 219 11.77 -2.45 -3.61
N PRO A 220 12.62 -1.41 -3.66
CA PRO A 220 12.17 -0.05 -3.91
C PRO A 220 11.32 0.04 -5.18
N GLY A 221 10.15 0.65 -5.10
CA GLY A 221 9.25 0.85 -6.25
C GLY A 221 8.29 -0.28 -6.54
N THR A 222 8.31 -1.38 -5.76
CA THR A 222 7.59 -2.62 -6.10
C THR A 222 6.52 -3.02 -5.09
N SER A 223 6.35 -2.23 -4.03
CA SER A 223 5.46 -2.57 -2.92
C SER A 223 4.00 -2.26 -3.21
N GLN A 224 3.11 -3.19 -2.85
CA GLN A 224 1.65 -2.97 -2.88
C GLN A 224 1.18 -1.77 -2.03
N HIS A 225 1.96 -1.37 -1.01
CA HIS A 225 1.69 -0.14 -0.24
C HIS A 225 1.86 1.13 -1.07
N LEU A 226 2.70 1.13 -2.12
CA LEU A 226 2.79 2.26 -3.04
C LEU A 226 1.48 2.44 -3.80
N TRP A 227 0.70 1.37 -3.95
CA TRP A 227 -0.53 1.36 -4.72
C TRP A 227 -1.77 1.66 -3.87
N GLY A 228 -1.62 1.84 -2.55
CA GLY A 228 -2.73 2.03 -1.63
C GLY A 228 -3.69 0.83 -1.57
N LEU A 229 -3.17 -0.37 -1.85
CA LEU A 229 -3.91 -1.64 -1.87
C LEU A 229 -3.36 -2.65 -0.87
N ALA A 230 -2.45 -2.24 0.00
CA ALA A 230 -1.94 -3.07 1.07
C ALA A 230 -1.97 -2.35 2.41
N ILE A 231 -2.09 -3.14 3.47
CA ILE A 231 -2.04 -2.67 4.84
C ILE A 231 -1.34 -3.65 5.76
N ASP A 232 -0.56 -3.11 6.70
CA ASP A 232 0.09 -3.85 7.77
C ASP A 232 -0.75 -3.78 9.06
N LEU A 233 -1.22 -4.94 9.51
CA LEU A 233 -2.07 -5.09 10.69
C LEU A 233 -1.35 -5.91 11.76
N ARG A 234 -1.75 -5.76 13.03
CA ARG A 234 -1.27 -6.68 14.06
C ARG A 234 -1.77 -8.09 13.76
N VAL A 235 -0.95 -9.08 14.14
CA VAL A 235 -1.31 -10.50 14.02
C VAL A 235 -2.62 -10.74 14.77
N GLY A 236 -3.63 -11.17 14.02
CA GLY A 236 -5.00 -11.27 14.47
C GLY A 236 -5.45 -12.66 14.86
N SER A 237 -6.64 -12.72 15.45
CA SER A 237 -7.38 -13.96 15.70
C SER A 237 -8.01 -14.54 14.42
N LYS A 238 -8.65 -15.71 14.55
CA LYS A 238 -9.43 -16.31 13.44
C LYS A 238 -10.59 -15.42 13.02
N GLU A 239 -11.19 -14.71 13.97
CA GLU A 239 -12.32 -13.80 13.78
C GLU A 239 -11.88 -12.54 13.01
N GLN A 240 -10.73 -11.95 13.36
CA GLN A 240 -10.15 -10.85 12.59
C GLN A 240 -9.88 -11.27 11.13
N ARG A 241 -9.29 -12.46 10.91
CA ARG A 241 -9.05 -12.98 9.56
C ARG A 241 -10.36 -13.19 8.80
N LYS A 242 -11.37 -13.75 9.45
CA LYS A 242 -12.69 -13.94 8.84
C LYS A 242 -13.30 -12.61 8.41
N ALA A 243 -13.26 -11.60 9.28
CA ALA A 243 -13.76 -10.26 8.96
C ALA A 243 -13.01 -9.63 7.76
N LEU A 244 -11.68 -9.78 7.71
CA LEU A 244 -10.87 -9.30 6.58
C LEU A 244 -11.20 -10.03 5.28
N ASN A 245 -11.22 -11.36 5.28
CA ASN A 245 -11.55 -12.19 4.11
C ASN A 245 -12.96 -11.88 3.57
N GLN A 246 -13.95 -11.71 4.45
CA GLN A 246 -15.32 -11.35 4.07
C GLN A 246 -15.41 -9.98 3.38
N ASN A 247 -14.42 -9.12 3.61
CA ASN A 247 -14.31 -7.80 3.00
C ASN A 247 -13.19 -7.73 1.94
N GLY A 248 -12.78 -8.87 1.37
CA GLY A 248 -11.87 -8.91 0.22
C GLY A 248 -10.39 -8.62 0.52
N TRP A 249 -10.01 -8.65 1.79
CA TRP A 249 -8.63 -8.54 2.25
C TRP A 249 -8.04 -9.92 2.49
N PHE A 250 -6.89 -10.21 1.88
CA PHE A 250 -6.22 -11.50 2.00
C PHE A 250 -4.72 -11.34 2.18
N GLN A 251 -4.09 -12.33 2.80
CA GLN A 251 -2.62 -12.42 2.81
C GLN A 251 -2.16 -13.09 1.53
N THR A 252 -1.52 -12.33 0.65
CA THR A 252 -1.06 -12.85 -0.66
C THR A 252 0.46 -12.90 -0.78
N VAL A 253 1.18 -12.33 0.18
CA VAL A 253 2.64 -12.36 0.27
C VAL A 253 3.04 -13.37 1.33
N GLU A 254 3.56 -14.52 0.90
CA GLU A 254 3.95 -15.60 1.81
C GLU A 254 4.99 -15.13 2.84
N ASN A 255 4.84 -15.56 4.10
CA ASN A 255 5.70 -15.22 5.24
C ASN A 255 5.61 -13.78 5.76
N ASP A 256 4.92 -12.87 5.06
CA ASP A 256 4.66 -11.51 5.56
C ASP A 256 3.37 -11.50 6.40
N VAL A 257 3.47 -12.02 7.62
CA VAL A 257 2.34 -12.22 8.53
C VAL A 257 1.49 -10.97 8.81
N PRO A 258 2.04 -9.76 9.02
CA PRO A 258 1.22 -8.58 9.24
C PRO A 258 0.59 -8.01 7.96
N HIS A 259 1.06 -8.42 6.78
CA HIS A 259 0.70 -7.81 5.51
C HIS A 259 -0.60 -8.38 4.93
N TRP A 260 -1.49 -7.48 4.52
CA TRP A 260 -2.76 -7.77 3.86
C TRP A 260 -2.90 -6.99 2.58
N THR A 261 -3.47 -7.63 1.58
CA THR A 261 -3.69 -7.09 0.23
C THR A 261 -5.19 -7.03 -0.04
N TYR A 262 -5.67 -5.88 -0.52
CA TYR A 262 -7.05 -5.73 -0.97
C TYR A 262 -7.18 -6.28 -2.40
N VAL A 263 -7.71 -7.49 -2.50
CA VAL A 263 -7.94 -8.17 -3.79
C VAL A 263 -9.31 -7.81 -4.36
N GLY A 264 -10.28 -7.47 -3.49
CA GLY A 264 -11.64 -7.09 -3.91
C GLY A 264 -12.49 -8.25 -4.42
N LEU A 265 -12.05 -9.49 -4.21
CA LEU A 265 -12.79 -10.72 -4.51
C LEU A 265 -13.31 -11.35 -3.21
N THR A 266 -14.30 -12.24 -3.31
CA THR A 266 -14.69 -13.12 -2.20
C THR A 266 -13.72 -14.31 -2.09
N GLU A 267 -13.63 -14.93 -0.91
CA GLU A 267 -12.78 -16.12 -0.71
C GLU A 267 -13.11 -17.24 -1.71
N ASP A 268 -14.41 -17.46 -2.00
CA ASP A 268 -14.89 -18.47 -2.94
C ASP A 268 -14.50 -18.18 -4.40
N ASN A 269 -14.29 -16.90 -4.74
CA ASN A 269 -13.89 -16.50 -6.08
C ASN A 269 -12.39 -16.61 -6.32
N LEU A 270 -11.55 -16.61 -5.28
CA LEU A 270 -10.09 -16.66 -5.44
C LEU A 270 -9.60 -17.85 -6.30
N PRO A 271 -10.08 -19.09 -6.12
CA PRO A 271 -9.72 -20.22 -6.99
C PRO A 271 -10.15 -20.04 -8.46
N LEU A 272 -11.27 -19.35 -8.72
CA LEU A 272 -11.74 -19.04 -10.08
C LEU A 272 -10.73 -18.13 -10.81
N PHE A 273 -10.09 -17.22 -10.07
CA PHE A 273 -9.00 -16.37 -10.55
C PHE A 273 -7.61 -17.03 -10.50
N GLY A 274 -7.56 -18.33 -10.16
CA GLY A 274 -6.34 -19.13 -10.21
C GLY A 274 -5.47 -19.07 -8.95
N PHE A 275 -5.92 -18.42 -7.88
CA PHE A 275 -5.16 -18.41 -6.62
C PHE A 275 -5.12 -19.79 -5.98
N ASN A 276 -3.99 -20.09 -5.34
CA ASN A 276 -3.80 -21.30 -4.56
C ASN A 276 -3.86 -20.96 -3.07
N LYS A 277 -4.68 -21.71 -2.34
CA LYS A 277 -4.72 -21.65 -0.87
C LYS A 277 -3.55 -22.43 -0.29
N GLN A 278 -2.71 -21.77 0.48
CA GLN A 278 -1.55 -22.38 1.13
C GLN A 278 -1.56 -22.09 2.62
N VAL A 279 -1.25 -23.09 3.44
CA VAL A 279 -1.13 -22.91 4.89
C VAL A 279 0.33 -23.03 5.30
N VAL A 280 0.89 -21.96 5.85
CA VAL A 280 2.27 -21.92 6.34
C VAL A 280 2.23 -21.54 7.81
N ARG A 281 2.74 -22.42 8.68
CA ARG A 281 2.76 -22.21 10.15
C ARG A 281 1.40 -21.82 10.73
N GLY A 282 0.33 -22.43 10.22
CA GLY A 282 -1.05 -22.17 10.65
C GLY A 282 -1.68 -20.90 10.09
N ILE A 283 -0.99 -20.16 9.22
CA ILE A 283 -1.50 -18.97 8.53
C ILE A 283 -1.89 -19.34 7.10
N THR A 284 -3.11 -18.98 6.73
CA THR A 284 -3.62 -19.14 5.36
C THR A 284 -3.17 -17.98 4.49
N TYR A 285 -2.52 -18.31 3.38
CA TYR A 285 -2.16 -17.41 2.30
C TYR A 285 -2.89 -17.78 1.01
N TRP A 286 -3.16 -16.78 0.18
CA TRP A 286 -3.72 -16.92 -1.16
C TRP A 286 -2.67 -16.46 -2.17
N ILE A 287 -1.91 -17.42 -2.69
CA ILE A 287 -0.73 -17.16 -3.52
C ILE A 287 -1.12 -17.20 -4.99
N THR A 288 -0.49 -16.35 -5.80
CA THR A 288 -0.65 -16.36 -7.25
C THR A 288 -0.16 -17.70 -7.84
N PRO A 289 -0.69 -18.17 -8.98
CA PRO A 289 -0.27 -19.43 -9.60
C PRO A 289 1.01 -19.31 -10.45
N LEU A 290 1.80 -18.25 -10.25
CA LEU A 290 2.96 -17.92 -11.09
C LEU A 290 4.28 -18.53 -10.62
#